data_AF-A0A9J5WD42-F1
#
_entry.id   AF-A0A9J5WD42-F1
#
_cell.length_a   1.000
_cell.length_b   1.000
_cell.length_c   1.000
_cell.angle_alpha   90.00
_cell.angle_beta   90.00
_cell.angle_gamma   90.00
#
_symmetry.space_group_name_H-M   'P 1'
#
loop_
_entity.id
_entity.type
_entity.pdbx_description
1 polymer ?
#
loop_
_entity_poly.entity_id
_entity_poly.type
_entity_poly.pdbx_seq_one_letter_code
_entity_poly.pdbx_strand_id
1 'polypeptide(L)' 'MKASYRKKFDVFKDRYFNSEHTCPMRDRVLNKVQATVEFVNDIIIDIREFYGVQISYQQAWRAKEHALEMIRGKPSVG' A
#
# COMPACT_ATOMS: atom_id res chain seq x y z
N MET A 1 0.74 -17.77 -18.85
CA MET A 1 2.01 -18.26 -19.44
C MET A 1 2.71 -17.06 -20.09
N LYS A 2 3.97 -16.80 -19.78
CA LYS A 2 4.76 -15.72 -20.42
C LYS A 2 6.10 -16.29 -20.87
N ALA A 3 6.33 -16.32 -22.17
CA ALA A 3 7.60 -16.73 -22.77
C ALA A 3 8.48 -15.53 -23.12
N SER A 4 9.80 -15.74 -23.10
CA SER A 4 10.80 -14.78 -23.59
C SER A 4 11.99 -15.51 -24.20
N TYR A 5 12.59 -14.93 -25.24
CA TYR A 5 13.73 -15.50 -25.96
C TYR A 5 15.04 -14.79 -25.57
N ARG A 6 16.10 -15.56 -25.32
CA ARG A 6 17.44 -15.04 -25.03
C ARG A 6 18.41 -15.40 -26.16
N LYS A 7 18.53 -14.49 -27.13
CA LYS A 7 19.38 -14.63 -28.34
C LYS A 7 20.84 -15.01 -28.05
N LYS A 8 21.44 -14.49 -26.98
CA LYS A 8 22.86 -14.73 -26.64
C LYS A 8 23.18 -16.19 -26.29
N PHE A 9 22.21 -16.92 -25.77
CA PHE A 9 22.37 -18.31 -25.35
C PHE A 9 21.50 -19.27 -26.16
N ASP A 10 20.77 -18.75 -27.15
CA ASP A 10 19.77 -19.46 -27.94
C ASP A 10 18.76 -20.28 -27.10
N VAL A 11 18.26 -19.67 -26.00
CA VAL A 11 17.34 -20.33 -25.07
C VAL A 11 15.99 -19.63 -25.05
N PHE A 12 14.92 -20.42 -25.14
CA PHE A 12 13.56 -20.00 -24.85
C PHE A 12 13.26 -20.23 -23.37
N LYS A 13 12.93 -19.16 -22.66
CA LYS A 13 12.50 -19.23 -21.26
C LYS A 13 10.99 -19.08 -21.21
N ASP A 14 10.31 -20.18 -20.92
CA ASP A 14 8.91 -20.14 -20.54
C ASP A 14 8.76 -19.94 -19.03
N ARG A 15 7.87 -19.05 -18.64
CA ARG A 15 7.52 -18.78 -17.24
C ARG A 15 6.03 -19.04 -17.06
N TYR A 16 5.73 -20.05 -16.25
CA TYR A 16 4.41 -20.24 -15.69
C TYR A 16 4.23 -19.26 -14.54
N PHE A 17 3.09 -18.58 -14.54
CA PHE A 17 2.68 -17.81 -13.38
C PHE A 17 2.18 -18.83 -12.37
N ASN A 18 2.90 -19.01 -11.26
CA ASN A 18 2.43 -19.84 -10.18
C ASN A 18 1.23 -19.12 -9.52
N SER A 19 0.03 -19.67 -9.70
CA SER A 19 -1.19 -19.16 -9.07
C SER A 19 -1.28 -19.55 -7.59
N GLU A 20 -0.42 -20.44 -7.11
CA GLU A 20 -0.32 -20.75 -5.69
C GLU A 20 0.37 -19.61 -4.96
N HIS A 21 -0.43 -18.81 -4.28
CA HIS A 21 0.05 -17.88 -3.28
C HIS A 21 0.43 -18.67 -2.02
N THR A 22 1.70 -18.63 -1.61
CA THR A 22 2.12 -19.12 -0.29
C THR A 22 1.57 -18.28 0.86
N CYS A 23 0.93 -17.15 0.55
CA CYS A 23 0.28 -16.27 1.50
C CYS A 23 -1.25 -16.41 1.37
N PRO A 24 -1.97 -16.85 2.42
CA PRO A 24 -3.42 -16.85 2.43
C PRO A 24 -3.93 -15.41 2.20
N MET A 25 -4.99 -15.26 1.40
CA MET A 25 -5.64 -13.97 1.14
C MET A 25 -5.91 -13.12 2.40
N ARG A 26 -6.05 -13.78 3.56
CA ARG A 26 -6.16 -13.16 4.89
C ARG A 26 -4.94 -12.32 5.26
N ASP A 27 -3.72 -12.77 4.99
CA ASP A 27 -2.50 -12.03 5.31
C ASP A 27 -2.39 -10.73 4.52
N ARG A 28 -2.86 -10.71 3.27
CA ARG A 28 -2.86 -9.47 2.47
C ARG A 28 -3.87 -8.45 2.99
N VAL A 29 -5.01 -8.89 3.51
CA VAL A 29 -6.03 -8.01 4.12
C VAL A 29 -5.57 -7.57 5.51
N LEU A 30 -5.06 -8.49 6.33
CA LEU A 30 -4.55 -8.20 7.68
C LEU A 30 -3.34 -7.27 7.63
N ASN A 31 -2.37 -7.48 6.74
CA ASN A 31 -1.24 -6.56 6.56
C ASN A 31 -1.69 -5.18 6.10
N LYS A 32 -2.71 -5.08 5.24
CA LYS A 32 -3.26 -3.79 4.83
C LYS A 32 -3.97 -3.09 5.98
N VAL A 33 -4.77 -3.81 6.76
CA VAL A 33 -5.46 -3.26 7.93
C VAL A 33 -4.45 -2.84 8.99
N GLN A 34 -3.47 -3.69 9.32
CA GLN A 34 -2.43 -3.42 10.29
C GLN A 34 -1.57 -2.22 9.88
N ALA A 35 -1.11 -2.15 8.63
CA ALA A 35 -0.38 -0.98 8.12
C ALA A 35 -1.21 0.31 8.18
N THR A 36 -2.55 0.22 7.97
CA THR A 36 -3.41 1.40 8.09
C THR A 36 -3.71 1.82 9.53
N VAL A 37 -3.70 0.89 10.49
CA VAL A 37 -3.92 1.19 11.91
C VAL A 37 -2.64 1.76 12.53
N GLU A 38 -1.48 1.17 12.20
CA GLU A 38 -0.16 1.69 12.58
C GLU A 38 0.01 3.12 12.07
N PHE A 39 -0.28 3.37 10.80
CA PHE A 39 -0.18 4.72 10.21
C PHE A 39 -1.06 5.78 10.91
N VAL A 40 -2.25 5.41 11.38
CA VAL A 40 -3.14 6.36 12.09
C VAL A 40 -2.60 6.66 13.49
N ASN A 41 -1.98 5.67 14.15
CA ASN A 41 -1.31 5.90 15.42
C ASN A 41 -0.08 6.79 15.26
N ASP A 42 0.71 6.59 14.20
CA ASP A 42 1.88 7.42 13.90
C ASP A 42 1.49 8.90 13.77
N ILE A 43 0.40 9.22 13.05
CA ILE A 43 -0.14 10.58 12.95
C ILE A 43 -0.43 11.19 14.33
N ILE A 44 -0.99 10.41 15.25
CA ILE A 44 -1.33 10.89 16.61
C ILE A 44 -0.05 11.16 17.41
N ILE A 45 0.94 10.27 17.30
CA ILE A 45 2.23 10.41 17.98
C ILE A 45 2.99 11.62 17.45
N ASP A 46 3.10 11.75 16.13
CA ASP A 46 3.79 12.85 15.45
C ASP A 46 3.17 14.19 15.83
N ILE A 47 1.83 14.31 15.80
CA ILE A 47 1.16 15.57 16.14
C ILE A 47 1.41 15.94 17.62
N ARG A 48 1.47 14.95 18.50
CA ARG A 48 1.81 15.16 19.90
C ARG A 48 3.27 15.58 20.07
N GLU A 49 4.20 14.99 19.34
CA GLU A 49 5.64 15.28 19.47
C GLU A 49 6.02 16.62 18.85
N PHE A 50 5.57 16.90 17.62
CA PHE A 50 5.92 18.12 16.90
C PHE A 50 5.17 19.35 17.39
N TYR A 51 3.90 19.21 17.78
CA TYR A 51 3.03 20.34 18.10
C TYR A 51 2.56 20.35 19.56
N GLY A 52 2.81 19.30 20.35
CA GLY A 52 2.36 19.21 21.74
C GLY A 52 0.84 19.01 21.89
N VAL A 53 0.13 18.72 20.80
CA VAL A 53 -1.34 18.62 20.77
C VAL A 53 -1.77 17.16 20.73
N GLN A 54 -2.75 16.78 21.54
CA GLN A 54 -3.38 15.45 21.43
C GLN A 54 -4.59 15.53 20.51
N ILE A 55 -4.67 14.60 19.56
CA ILE A 55 -5.81 14.48 18.66
C ILE A 55 -6.47 13.11 18.81
N SER A 56 -7.77 13.04 18.53
CA SER A 56 -8.51 11.79 18.57
C SER A 56 -8.21 10.93 17.36
N TYR A 57 -8.44 9.62 17.50
CA TYR A 57 -8.33 8.66 16.39
C TYR A 57 -9.17 9.07 15.16
N GLN A 58 -10.37 9.62 15.38
CA GLN A 58 -11.23 10.08 14.28
C GLN A 58 -10.63 11.27 13.54
N GLN A 59 -9.94 12.18 14.24
CA GLN A 59 -9.25 13.31 13.61
C GLN A 59 -8.06 12.81 12.78
N ALA A 60 -7.25 11.90 13.33
CA ALA A 60 -6.13 11.29 12.63
C ALA A 60 -6.59 10.51 11.37
N TRP A 61 -7.68 9.77 11.48
CA TRP A 61 -8.27 9.06 10.33
C TRP A 61 -8.69 10.01 9.21
N ARG A 62 -9.35 11.13 9.55
CA ARG A 62 -9.73 12.14 8.56
C ARG A 62 -8.52 12.78 7.89
N ALA A 63 -7.46 13.06 8.64
CA ALA A 63 -6.21 13.59 8.09
C ALA A 63 -5.59 12.61 7.08
N LYS A 64 -5.56 11.31 7.41
CA LYS A 64 -5.14 10.25 6.48
C LYS A 64 -5.97 10.24 5.20
N GLU A 65 -7.30 10.22 5.29
CA GLU A 65 -8.16 10.17 4.11
C GLU A 65 -7.98 11.40 3.22
N HIS A 66 -7.81 12.58 3.84
CA HIS A 66 -7.54 13.82 3.11
C HIS A 66 -6.17 13.79 2.40
N ALA A 67 -5.12 13.29 3.06
CA ALA A 67 -3.82 13.08 2.42
C ALA A 67 -3.90 12.09 1.23
N LEU A 68 -4.68 11.03 1.37
CA LEU A 68 -4.89 10.06 0.30
C LEU A 68 -5.62 10.67 -0.90
N GLU A 69 -6.61 11.54 -0.66
CA GLU A 69 -7.28 12.32 -1.71
C GLU A 69 -6.29 13.23 -2.44
N MET A 70 -5.43 13.95 -1.71
CA MET A 70 -4.40 14.81 -2.31
C MET A 70 -3.44 14.02 -3.20
N ILE A 71 -2.98 12.84 -2.76
CA ILE A 71 -2.07 11.98 -3.52
C ILE A 71 -2.72 11.43 -4.80
N ARG A 72 -4.01 11.06 -4.72
CA ARG A 72 -4.75 10.53 -5.88
C ARG A 72 -5.03 11.60 -6.93
N GLY A 73 -5.06 12.87 -6.52
CA GLY A 73 -5.41 13.98 -7.39
C GLY A 73 -6.88 13.94 -7.83
N LYS A 74 -7.35 15.04 -8.42
CA LYS A 74 -8.64 15.05 -9.11
C LYS A 74 -8.44 14.46 -10.51
N PRO A 75 -9.29 13.55 -11.00
CA PRO A 75 -9.25 13.18 -12.41
C PRO A 75 -9.44 14.46 -13.22
N SER A 76 -8.48 14.79 -14.08
CA SER A 76 -8.65 15.85 -15.06
C SER A 76 -9.84 15.46 -15.93
N VAL A 77 -10.95 16.16 -15.78
CA VAL A 77 -12.10 16.04 -16.69
C VAL A 77 -11.58 16.50 -18.05
N GLY A 78 -11.39 15.53 -18.95
CA GLY A 78 -11.03 15.77 -20.35
C GLY A 78 -12.22 16.20 -21.18
#